data_AF-E3NE36-F1
#
_entry.id   AF-E3NE36-F1
#
_cell.length_a   1.000
_cell.length_b   1.000
_cell.length_c   1.000
_cell.angle_alpha   90.00
_cell.angle_beta   90.00
_cell.angle_gamma   90.00
#
_symmetry.space_group_name_H-M   'P 1'
#
loop_
_entity.id
_entity.type
_entity.pdbx_description
1 polymer ?
#
loop_
_entity_poly.entity_id
_entity_poly.type
_entity_poly.pdbx_seq_one_letter_code
_entity_poly.pdbx_strand_id
1 'polypeptide(L)'
;MLGEPQQEIAQIICAHGATISTTRATLQRAPRSLLTTSPDSTSDSDDKIVRILVEALRRHDMSIIVSESFDQWARLAAEAKRLGLISFVEAACPSTISISCHAALSTGRINPEVTFRKVLRIVVSGKVIMCRAVFGDSLNECRDGGGTDFEMDRYTSR
;
A
#
# COMPACT_ATOMS: atom_id res chain seq x y z
N MET A 1 -0.62 30.63 29.22
CA MET A 1 -1.63 30.29 28.21
C MET A 1 -0.92 29.98 26.91
N LEU A 2 -0.60 28.72 26.66
CA LEU A 2 -0.10 28.29 25.35
C LEU A 2 -1.34 28.25 24.43
N GLY A 3 -1.39 29.15 23.46
CA GLY A 3 -2.46 29.13 22.47
C GLY A 3 -2.42 27.80 21.72
N GLU A 4 -3.54 27.10 21.68
CA GLU A 4 -3.76 25.97 20.79
C GLU A 4 -3.31 26.37 19.37
N PRO A 5 -2.46 25.58 18.68
CA PRO A 5 -2.06 25.91 17.32
C PRO A 5 -3.31 25.95 16.46
N GLN A 6 -3.66 27.13 15.94
CA GLN A 6 -4.76 27.27 14.99
C GLN A 6 -4.47 26.35 13.80
N GLN A 7 -5.19 25.23 13.71
CA GLN A 7 -5.13 24.34 12.57
C GLN A 7 -5.67 25.09 11.36
N GLU A 8 -4.77 25.57 10.52
CA GLU A 8 -5.13 26.24 9.28
C GLU A 8 -5.82 25.22 8.36
N ILE A 9 -7.13 25.38 8.20
CA ILE A 9 -7.98 24.51 7.37
C ILE A 9 -7.64 24.78 5.90
N ALA A 10 -7.45 23.70 5.15
CA ALA A 10 -7.30 23.73 3.70
C ALA A 10 -8.46 22.98 3.04
N GLN A 11 -8.95 23.49 1.93
CA GLN A 11 -9.98 22.85 1.12
C GLN A 11 -9.39 22.41 -0.22
N ILE A 12 -9.70 21.19 -0.60
CA ILE A 12 -9.34 20.60 -1.90
C ILE A 12 -10.63 20.46 -2.69
N ILE A 13 -10.65 21.00 -3.90
CA ILE A 13 -11.82 20.95 -4.78
C ILE A 13 -11.57 19.90 -5.86
N CYS A 14 -12.46 18.92 -5.92
CA CYS A 14 -12.45 17.80 -6.84
C CYS A 14 -13.48 17.98 -7.97
N ALA A 15 -13.55 17.01 -8.88
CA ALA A 15 -14.54 16.97 -9.95
C ALA A 15 -15.97 17.14 -9.42
N HIS A 16 -16.80 17.80 -10.23
CA HIS A 16 -18.20 18.10 -9.90
C HIS A 16 -18.37 19.00 -8.65
N GLY A 17 -17.32 19.71 -8.22
CA GLY A 17 -17.36 20.60 -7.05
C GLY A 17 -17.28 19.87 -5.71
N ALA A 18 -16.98 18.56 -5.71
CA ALA A 18 -16.81 17.81 -4.47
C ALA A 18 -15.65 18.39 -3.66
N THR A 19 -15.87 18.72 -2.39
CA THR A 19 -14.87 19.37 -1.55
C THR A 19 -14.38 18.45 -0.44
N ILE A 20 -13.06 18.38 -0.27
CA ILE A 20 -12.40 17.64 0.81
C ILE A 20 -11.75 18.66 1.74
N SER A 21 -12.21 18.72 2.99
CA SER A 21 -11.59 19.54 4.03
C SER A 21 -10.44 18.79 4.70
N THR A 22 -9.32 19.46 4.90
CA THR A 22 -8.13 18.92 5.58
C THR A 22 -7.36 20.06 6.28
N THR A 23 -6.18 19.79 6.82
CA THR A 23 -5.31 20.81 7.41
C THR A 23 -4.10 21.07 6.52
N ARG A 24 -3.54 22.28 6.57
CA ARG A 24 -2.27 22.57 5.90
C ARG A 24 -1.13 21.68 6.40
N ALA A 25 -1.14 21.30 7.68
CA ALA A 25 -0.16 20.36 8.25
C ALA A 25 -0.20 18.98 7.55
N THR A 26 -1.39 18.47 7.21
CA THR A 26 -1.55 17.24 6.43
C THR A 26 -0.91 17.36 5.04
N LEU A 27 -1.15 18.47 4.34
CA LEU A 27 -0.61 18.72 3.00
C LEU A 27 0.92 18.87 3.02
N GLN A 28 1.47 19.49 4.07
CA GLN A 28 2.91 19.67 4.25
C GLN A 28 3.68 18.37 4.47
N ARG A 29 3.01 17.23 4.70
CA ARG A 29 3.66 15.91 4.67
C ARG A 29 4.05 15.48 3.26
N ALA A 30 3.49 16.13 2.24
CA ALA A 30 3.87 15.99 0.85
C ALA A 30 4.09 17.38 0.22
N PRO A 31 5.18 18.09 0.59
CA PRO A 31 5.37 19.49 0.22
C PRO A 31 5.61 19.69 -1.28
N ARG A 32 6.06 18.64 -1.99
CA ARG A 32 6.27 18.64 -3.44
C ARG A 32 5.04 18.15 -4.24
N SER A 33 3.97 17.77 -3.56
CA SER A 33 2.74 17.32 -4.22
C SER A 33 1.96 18.51 -4.77
N LEU A 34 1.26 18.27 -5.89
CA LEU A 34 0.34 19.24 -6.47
C LEU A 34 -0.79 19.64 -5.50
N LEU A 35 -1.13 18.78 -4.53
CA LEU A 35 -2.09 19.11 -3.47
C LEU A 35 -1.67 20.34 -2.65
N THR A 36 -0.37 20.62 -2.56
CA THR A 36 0.19 21.75 -1.82
C THR A 36 0.51 22.92 -2.75
N THR A 37 1.00 22.64 -3.96
CA THR A 37 1.55 23.66 -4.86
C THR A 37 0.55 24.24 -5.85
N SER A 38 -0.57 23.57 -6.11
CA SER A 38 -1.53 23.96 -7.14
C SER A 38 -2.97 23.69 -6.68
N PRO A 39 -3.73 24.72 -6.26
CA PRO A 39 -5.07 24.55 -5.69
C PRO A 39 -6.06 23.90 -6.67
N ASP A 40 -5.89 24.12 -7.98
CA ASP A 40 -6.77 23.58 -9.02
C ASP A 40 -6.31 22.21 -9.54
N SER A 41 -5.26 21.62 -8.98
CA SER A 41 -4.68 20.37 -9.51
C SER A 41 -5.59 19.15 -9.42
N THR A 42 -6.65 19.25 -8.62
CA THR A 42 -7.65 18.19 -8.41
C THR A 42 -9.00 18.50 -9.05
N SER A 43 -9.15 19.60 -9.80
CA SER A 43 -10.47 20.03 -10.33
C SER A 43 -11.19 18.97 -11.16
N ASP A 44 -10.44 18.09 -11.84
CA ASP A 44 -10.97 17.00 -12.68
C ASP A 44 -10.82 15.62 -12.01
N SER A 45 -10.32 15.58 -10.77
CA SER A 45 -10.05 14.34 -10.04
C SER A 45 -11.29 13.75 -9.39
N ASP A 46 -11.34 12.42 -9.35
CA ASP A 46 -12.32 11.66 -8.59
C ASP A 46 -12.13 11.88 -7.07
N ASP A 47 -13.17 12.39 -6.40
CA ASP A 47 -13.09 12.78 -5.00
C ASP A 47 -12.84 11.59 -4.06
N LYS A 48 -13.28 10.38 -4.43
CA LYS A 48 -13.06 9.16 -3.63
C LYS A 48 -11.58 8.78 -3.63
N ILE A 49 -10.92 8.88 -4.78
CA ILE A 49 -9.49 8.58 -4.93
C ILE A 49 -8.66 9.62 -4.18
N VAL A 50 -8.94 10.91 -4.38
CA VAL A 50 -8.23 11.99 -3.68
C VAL A 50 -8.42 11.88 -2.17
N ARG A 51 -9.63 11.52 -1.70
CA ARG A 51 -9.90 11.30 -0.28
C ARG A 51 -9.07 10.18 0.32
N ILE A 52 -8.86 9.07 -0.39
CA ILE A 52 -7.99 7.97 0.07
C ILE A 52 -6.55 8.47 0.25
N LEU A 53 -6.03 9.24 -0.71
CA LEU A 53 -4.67 9.79 -0.67
C LEU A 53 -4.49 10.82 0.47
N VAL A 54 -5.47 11.71 0.65
CA VAL A 54 -5.47 12.70 1.74
C VAL A 54 -5.58 12.01 3.10
N GLU A 55 -6.39 10.96 3.20
CA GLU A 55 -6.50 10.18 4.43
C GLU A 55 -5.20 9.43 4.76
N ALA A 56 -4.51 8.87 3.75
CA ALA A 56 -3.18 8.30 3.95
C ALA A 56 -2.18 9.35 4.46
N LEU A 57 -2.23 10.59 3.95
CA LEU A 57 -1.45 11.72 4.47
C LEU A 57 -1.82 12.12 5.90
N ARG A 58 -2.95 11.70 6.46
CA ARG A 58 -3.27 11.96 7.89
C ARG A 58 -2.64 10.94 8.82
N ARG A 59 -2.36 9.73 8.34
CA ARG A 59 -1.86 8.64 9.18
C ARG A 59 -0.35 8.73 9.40
N HIS A 60 0.10 8.55 10.64
CA HIS A 60 1.52 8.65 11.00
C HIS A 60 2.42 7.71 10.15
N ASP A 61 1.93 6.52 9.82
CA ASP A 61 2.60 5.47 9.04
C ASP A 61 2.44 5.60 7.52
N MET A 62 1.68 6.60 7.05
CA MET A 62 1.41 6.83 5.62
C MET A 62 0.72 5.65 4.92
N SER A 63 -0.04 4.82 5.65
CA SER A 63 -0.70 3.66 5.07
C SER A 63 -1.95 4.02 4.24
N ILE A 64 -2.11 3.34 3.11
CA ILE A 64 -3.32 3.35 2.30
C ILE A 64 -4.28 2.30 2.87
N ILE A 65 -5.42 2.76 3.38
CA ILE A 65 -6.50 1.91 3.88
C ILE A 65 -7.73 2.14 3.02
N VAL A 66 -8.30 1.07 2.49
CA VAL A 66 -9.48 1.05 1.63
C VAL A 66 -10.45 -0.05 2.06
N SER A 67 -11.69 0.02 1.61
CA SER A 67 -12.66 -1.07 1.78
C SER A 67 -12.18 -2.34 1.07
N GLU A 68 -12.56 -3.52 1.57
CA GLU A 68 -12.29 -4.81 0.92
C GLU A 68 -12.84 -4.87 -0.52
N SER A 69 -13.91 -4.11 -0.79
CA SER A 69 -14.54 -4.02 -2.11
C SER A 69 -13.85 -3.06 -3.08
N PHE A 70 -12.71 -2.46 -2.71
CA PHE A 70 -12.01 -1.49 -3.55
C PHE A 70 -11.16 -2.19 -4.63
N ASP A 71 -11.48 -1.93 -5.89
CA ASP A 71 -10.88 -2.56 -7.07
C ASP A 71 -10.13 -1.57 -7.99
N GLN A 72 -10.13 -0.27 -7.65
CA GLN A 72 -9.62 0.81 -8.52
C GLN A 72 -8.15 1.14 -8.25
N TRP A 73 -7.34 0.15 -7.88
CA TRP A 73 -5.93 0.30 -7.54
C TRP A 73 -5.10 0.97 -8.65
N ALA A 74 -5.32 0.60 -9.91
CA ALA A 74 -4.65 1.22 -11.03
C ALA A 74 -4.95 2.71 -11.16
N ARG A 75 -6.21 3.13 -10.91
CA ARG A 75 -6.61 4.54 -10.89
C ARG A 75 -5.97 5.28 -9.72
N LEU A 76 -5.94 4.66 -8.54
CA LEU A 76 -5.29 5.23 -7.35
C LEU A 76 -3.79 5.46 -7.58
N ALA A 77 -3.08 4.48 -8.15
CA ALA A 77 -1.65 4.59 -8.45
C ALA A 77 -1.37 5.67 -9.51
N ALA A 78 -2.19 5.74 -10.56
CA ALA A 78 -2.06 6.76 -11.60
C ALA A 78 -2.29 8.17 -11.03
N GLU A 79 -3.29 8.34 -10.17
CA GLU A 79 -3.62 9.62 -9.56
C GLU A 79 -2.58 10.05 -8.53
N ALA A 80 -2.08 9.12 -7.70
CA ALA A 80 -0.96 9.36 -6.80
C ALA A 80 0.27 9.85 -7.59
N LYS A 81 0.59 9.20 -8.72
CA LYS A 81 1.71 9.61 -9.58
C LYS A 81 1.49 11.01 -10.16
N ARG A 82 0.31 11.29 -10.70
CA ARG A 82 -0.04 12.59 -11.28
C ARG A 82 0.07 13.73 -10.27
N LEU A 83 -0.39 13.49 -9.03
CA LEU A 83 -0.32 14.44 -7.93
C LEU A 83 1.07 14.56 -7.28
N GLY A 84 2.07 13.78 -7.73
CA GLY A 84 3.42 13.78 -7.18
C GLY A 84 3.56 13.08 -5.82
N LEU A 85 2.60 12.23 -5.46
CA LEU A 85 2.61 11.41 -4.24
C LEU A 85 3.29 10.06 -4.49
N ILE A 86 4.58 10.11 -4.83
CA ILE A 86 5.34 8.94 -5.34
C ILE A 86 5.33 7.77 -4.36
N SER A 87 5.41 8.02 -3.05
CA SER A 87 5.35 6.98 -2.01
C SER A 87 4.05 6.17 -2.04
N PHE A 88 2.96 6.74 -2.53
CA PHE A 88 1.67 6.05 -2.65
C PHE A 88 1.50 5.31 -3.97
N VAL A 89 2.36 5.54 -4.96
CA VAL A 89 2.29 4.83 -6.24
C VAL A 89 2.60 3.35 -6.02
N GLU A 90 3.68 3.06 -5.31
CA GLU A 90 4.06 1.68 -4.98
C GLU A 90 3.04 1.01 -4.07
N ALA A 91 2.56 1.72 -3.05
CA ALA A 91 1.52 1.19 -2.14
C ALA A 91 0.17 0.95 -2.84
N ALA A 92 -0.13 1.67 -3.93
CA ALA A 92 -1.33 1.49 -4.73
C ALA A 92 -1.16 0.46 -5.86
N CYS A 93 0.02 -0.13 -6.03
CA CYS A 93 0.26 -1.27 -6.92
C CYS A 93 0.10 -2.57 -6.09
N PRO A 94 -1.08 -3.19 -6.06
CA PRO A 94 -1.28 -4.41 -5.30
C PRO A 94 -0.33 -5.49 -5.79
N SER A 95 0.44 -6.04 -4.86
CA SER A 95 1.33 -7.17 -5.11
C SER A 95 0.79 -8.40 -4.39
N THR A 96 0.52 -9.47 -5.14
CA THR A 96 0.11 -10.74 -4.55
C THR A 96 1.33 -11.53 -4.11
N ILE A 97 1.34 -11.97 -2.85
CA ILE A 97 2.27 -12.99 -2.35
C ILE A 97 1.49 -14.31 -2.26
N SER A 98 2.02 -15.36 -2.90
CA SER A 98 1.49 -16.72 -2.79
C SER A 98 2.29 -17.49 -1.75
N ILE A 99 1.58 -18.12 -0.80
CA ILE A 99 2.17 -19.00 0.20
C ILE A 99 1.71 -20.44 -0.09
N SER A 100 2.66 -21.34 -0.28
CA SER A 100 2.38 -22.78 -0.40
C SER A 100 2.95 -23.53 0.79
N CYS A 101 2.12 -24.33 1.46
CA CYS A 101 2.52 -25.16 2.58
C CYS A 101 2.54 -26.63 2.16
N HIS A 102 3.72 -27.25 2.17
CA HIS A 102 3.86 -28.70 2.01
C HIS A 102 3.83 -29.31 3.41
N ALA A 103 2.79 -30.07 3.72
CA ALA A 103 2.59 -30.65 5.04
C ALA A 103 1.96 -32.05 5.00
N ALA A 104 2.28 -32.86 6.00
CA ALA A 104 1.57 -34.10 6.29
C ALA A 104 0.34 -33.78 7.14
N LEU A 105 -0.80 -34.31 6.71
CA LEU A 105 -2.09 -34.10 7.36
C LEU A 105 -2.48 -35.35 8.16
N SER A 106 -3.07 -35.15 9.33
CA SER A 106 -3.83 -36.20 10.02
C SER A 106 -5.28 -36.11 9.59
N THR A 107 -5.77 -37.19 9.01
CA THR A 107 -7.20 -37.40 8.77
C THR A 107 -7.67 -38.48 9.74
N GLY A 108 -8.52 -38.09 10.69
CA GLY A 108 -9.20 -39.07 11.54
C GLY A 108 -10.33 -39.73 10.76
N ARG A 109 -10.57 -41.04 10.96
CA ARG A 109 -11.77 -41.69 10.39
C ARG A 109 -13.09 -41.19 11.01
N ILE A 110 -13.01 -40.55 12.19
CA ILE A 110 -14.16 -40.16 13.02
C ILE A 110 -14.27 -38.64 13.14
N ASN A 111 -13.15 -37.90 13.08
CA ASN A 111 -13.15 -36.44 13.10
C ASN A 111 -12.92 -35.90 11.68
N PRO A 112 -13.87 -35.11 11.13
CA PRO A 112 -13.73 -34.53 9.79
C PRO A 112 -12.68 -33.42 9.73
N GLU A 113 -12.15 -32.98 10.87
CA GLU A 113 -11.17 -31.92 10.95
C GLU A 113 -9.79 -32.40 10.50
N VAL A 114 -9.30 -31.77 9.43
CA VAL A 114 -7.95 -32.00 8.92
C VAL A 114 -6.99 -31.20 9.78
N THR A 115 -6.08 -31.89 10.46
CA THR A 115 -5.04 -31.25 11.28
C THR A 115 -3.68 -31.40 10.64
N PHE A 116 -2.84 -30.38 10.73
CA PHE A 116 -1.44 -30.48 10.29
C PHE A 116 -0.67 -31.35 11.29
N ARG A 117 -0.27 -32.56 10.86
CA ARG A 117 0.63 -33.41 11.66
C ARG A 117 2.05 -32.87 11.62
N LYS A 118 2.52 -32.46 10.44
CA LYS A 118 3.90 -31.97 10.24
C LYS A 118 3.98 -31.02 9.05
N VAL A 119 4.44 -29.79 9.27
CA VAL A 119 4.83 -28.87 8.18
C VAL A 119 6.25 -29.21 7.72
N LEU A 120 6.43 -29.47 6.42
CA LEU A 120 7.71 -29.86 5.84
C LEU A 120 8.45 -28.65 5.24
N ARG A 121 7.72 -27.83 4.47
CA ARG A 121 8.25 -26.65 3.81
C ARG A 121 7.14 -25.62 3.58
N ILE A 122 7.44 -24.36 3.85
CA ILE A 122 6.65 -23.22 3.40
C ILE A 122 7.41 -22.58 2.24
N VAL A 123 6.73 -22.35 1.13
CA VAL A 123 7.29 -21.68 -0.04
C VAL A 123 6.55 -20.37 -0.23
N VAL A 124 7.31 -19.27 -0.23
CA VAL A 124 6.79 -17.93 -0.48
C VAL A 124 7.13 -17.57 -1.92
N SER A 125 6.15 -17.09 -2.67
CA SER A 125 6.29 -16.75 -4.08
C SER A 125 5.70 -15.37 -4.37
N GLY A 126 6.51 -14.46 -4.92
CA GLY A 126 6.07 -13.08 -5.21
C GLY A 126 7.25 -12.17 -5.56
N LYS A 127 7.00 -10.85 -5.63
CA LYS A 127 8.09 -9.86 -5.73
C LYS A 127 8.96 -9.94 -4.48
N VAL A 128 10.27 -9.96 -4.64
CA VAL A 128 11.23 -10.13 -3.53
C VAL A 128 11.08 -9.02 -2.50
N ILE A 129 11.01 -7.77 -2.94
CA ILE A 129 10.82 -6.62 -2.03
C ILE A 129 9.57 -6.76 -1.17
N MET A 130 8.49 -7.31 -1.74
CA MET A 130 7.22 -7.52 -1.03
C MET A 130 7.30 -8.69 -0.06
N CYS A 131 7.95 -9.78 -0.45
CA CYS A 131 8.17 -10.90 0.44
C CYS A 131 9.04 -10.49 1.64
N ARG A 132 10.08 -9.67 1.42
CA ARG A 132 10.92 -9.12 2.51
C ARG A 132 10.14 -8.17 3.42
N ALA A 133 9.27 -7.32 2.87
CA ALA A 133 8.44 -6.44 3.68
C ALA A 133 7.52 -7.21 4.65
N VAL A 134 7.08 -8.41 4.28
CA VAL A 134 6.19 -9.25 5.11
C VAL A 134 6.96 -10.22 6.02
N PHE A 135 8.00 -10.88 5.51
CA PHE A 135 8.70 -11.97 6.20
C PHE A 135 10.07 -11.58 6.77
N GLY A 136 10.59 -10.41 6.41
CA GLY A 136 11.87 -9.89 6.89
C GLY A 136 13.01 -10.91 6.74
N ASP A 137 13.80 -11.04 7.81
CA ASP A 137 14.95 -11.95 7.88
C ASP A 137 14.57 -13.44 7.94
N SER A 138 13.29 -13.77 8.11
CA SER A 138 12.81 -15.17 8.09
C SER A 138 12.66 -15.72 6.66
N LEU A 139 12.79 -14.86 5.64
CA LEU A 139 12.72 -15.26 4.24
C LEU A 139 14.06 -15.86 3.79
N ASN A 140 14.08 -17.18 3.62
CA ASN A 140 15.23 -17.90 3.07
C ASN A 140 15.27 -17.76 1.55
N GLU A 141 15.94 -16.71 1.04
CA GLU A 141 16.11 -16.50 -0.40
C GLU A 141 17.22 -17.37 -0.99
N CYS A 142 16.94 -18.07 -2.09
CA CYS A 142 18.00 -18.60 -2.95
C CYS A 142 18.75 -17.41 -3.58
N ARG A 143 20.06 -17.34 -3.35
CA ARG A 143 20.94 -16.39 -4.04
C ARG A 143 21.19 -16.89 -5.46
N ASP A 144 20.28 -16.59 -6.37
CA ASP A 144 20.57 -16.73 -7.79
C ASP A 144 21.59 -15.64 -8.15
N GLY A 145 22.73 -16.00 -8.72
CA GLY A 145 23.88 -15.11 -8.99
C GLY A 145 23.66 -14.02 -10.05
N GLY A 146 22.41 -13.60 -10.28
CA GLY A 146 22.05 -12.49 -11.17
C GLY A 146 22.37 -11.16 -10.50
N GLY A 147 23.21 -10.36 -11.15
CA GLY A 147 23.75 -9.10 -10.64
C GLY A 147 22.72 -8.12 -10.05
N THR A 148 23.24 -7.22 -9.22
CA THR A 148 22.54 -6.22 -8.40
C THR A 148 21.63 -5.24 -9.15
N ASP A 149 21.60 -5.27 -10.47
CA ASP A 149 20.98 -4.21 -11.29
C ASP A 149 19.44 -4.26 -11.37
N PHE A 150 18.79 -5.32 -10.88
CA PHE A 150 17.33 -5.49 -10.99
C PHE A 150 16.63 -5.87 -9.68
N GLU A 151 17.15 -5.45 -8.52
CA GLU A 151 16.60 -5.85 -7.22
C GLU A 151 15.13 -5.51 -6.99
N MET A 152 14.65 -4.38 -7.52
CA MET A 152 13.27 -3.93 -7.32
C MET A 152 12.23 -4.74 -8.10
N ASP A 153 12.61 -5.34 -9.23
CA ASP A 153 11.71 -6.13 -10.08
C ASP A 153 11.95 -7.65 -9.98
N ARG A 154 12.84 -8.08 -9.09
CA ARG A 154 13.12 -9.50 -8.87
C ARG A 154 11.91 -10.20 -8.24
N TYR A 155 11.57 -11.37 -8.77
CA TYR A 155 10.64 -12.31 -8.17
C TYR A 155 11.40 -13.47 -7.52
N THR A 156 10.84 -14.04 -6.46
CA THR A 156 11.38 -15.24 -5.80
C THR A 156 11.42 -16.42 -6.78
N SER A 157 12.55 -17.12 -6.88
CA SER A 157 12.67 -18.43 -7.52
C SER A 157 12.43 -19.55 -6.49
N ARG A 158 11.89 -20.70 -6.93
CA ARG A 158 11.62 -21.87 -6.07
C ARG A 158 12.68 -22.94 -6.21
#